data_AF-A0A1T4L5I3-F1
#
_entry.id   AF-A0A1T4L5I3-F1
#
_cell.length_a   1.000
_cell.length_b   1.000
_cell.length_c   1.000
_cell.angle_alpha   90.00
_cell.angle_beta   90.00
_cell.angle_gamma   90.00
#
_symmetry.space_group_name_H-M   'P 1'
#
loop_
_entity.id
_entity.type
_entity.pdbx_description
1 polymer ?
#
loop_
_entity_poly.entity_id
_entity_poly.type
_entity_poly.pdbx_seq_one_letter_code
_entity_poly.pdbx_strand_id
1 'polypeptide(L)'
;MTELKTKQAVALKYDEQQHKAPVVVAKGEFFVAEEILRLAEENGIAIYEDAELVSALGQIELGEEIPSVLYMAIAEIIAFVYHLESQQTGPKTSEDKKHLNKRILLKKLYGQ
;
A
#
# COMPACT_ATOMS: atom_id res chain seq x y z
N MET A 1 -32.36 -8.17 -0.22
CA MET A 1 -31.77 -6.84 -0.05
C MET A 1 -30.30 -6.97 -0.40
N THR A 2 -29.88 -6.51 -1.58
CA THR A 2 -28.49 -6.62 -2.03
C THR A 2 -27.64 -5.68 -1.18
N GLU A 3 -26.80 -6.23 -0.31
CA GLU A 3 -25.87 -5.46 0.51
C GLU A 3 -24.82 -4.85 -0.42
N LEU A 4 -24.93 -3.53 -0.69
CA LEU A 4 -23.93 -2.80 -1.47
C LEU A 4 -22.65 -2.71 -0.64
N LYS A 5 -21.75 -3.68 -0.78
CA LYS A 5 -20.47 -3.69 -0.06
C LYS A 5 -19.48 -2.71 -0.70
N THR A 6 -19.10 -1.71 0.09
CA THR A 6 -18.24 -0.57 -0.27
C THR A 6 -16.83 -1.01 -0.68
N LYS A 7 -16.34 -0.51 -1.82
CA LYS A 7 -14.95 -0.65 -2.25
C LYS A 7 -14.08 0.34 -1.46
N GLN A 8 -12.95 -0.13 -0.92
CA GLN A 8 -12.04 0.67 -0.11
C GLN A 8 -10.61 0.57 -0.66
N ALA A 9 -9.83 1.63 -0.46
CA ALA A 9 -8.41 1.66 -0.78
C ALA A 9 -7.65 2.50 0.24
N VAL A 10 -6.45 2.05 0.63
CA VAL A 10 -5.55 2.77 1.54
C VAL A 10 -4.14 2.80 0.97
N ALA A 11 -3.60 4.00 0.78
CA ALA A 11 -2.26 4.23 0.28
C ALA A 11 -1.28 4.47 1.43
N LEU A 12 -0.19 3.72 1.42
CA LEU A 12 0.90 3.84 2.39
C LEU A 12 2.14 4.44 1.72
N LYS A 13 2.82 5.32 2.45
CA LYS A 13 4.15 5.82 2.11
C LYS A 13 5.13 5.38 3.18
N TYR A 14 6.26 4.84 2.76
CA TYR A 14 7.36 4.54 3.68
C TYR A 14 8.54 5.45 3.37
N ASP A 15 8.99 6.19 4.37
CA ASP A 15 10.15 7.07 4.29
C ASP A 15 11.06 6.80 5.49
N GLU A 16 12.09 5.97 5.27
CA GLU A 16 13.04 5.55 6.31
C GLU A 16 13.84 6.71 6.93
N GLN A 17 13.89 7.87 6.24
CA GLN A 17 14.62 9.03 6.76
C GLN A 17 13.77 9.89 7.70
N GLN A 18 12.44 9.83 7.54
CA GLN A 18 11.51 10.71 8.24
C GLN A 18 10.68 9.96 9.29
N HIS A 19 10.35 8.70 9.05
CA HIS A 19 9.40 7.94 9.86
C HIS A 19 9.93 6.57 10.22
N LYS A 20 9.53 6.08 11.40
CA LYS A 20 9.89 4.72 11.86
C LYS A 20 9.00 3.67 11.22
N ALA A 21 7.82 4.06 10.76
CA ALA A 21 6.84 3.19 10.15
C ALA A 21 6.22 3.83 8.90
N PRO A 22 5.60 3.02 8.02
CA PRO A 22 4.78 3.54 6.94
C PRO A 22 3.63 4.42 7.46
N VAL A 23 3.31 5.46 6.70
CA VAL A 23 2.28 6.44 7.01
C VAL A 23 1.11 6.31 6.04
N VAL A 24 -0.11 6.46 6.54
CA VAL A 24 -1.32 6.53 5.71
C VAL A 24 -1.38 7.88 5.01
N VAL A 25 -1.20 7.90 3.69
CA VAL A 25 -1.17 9.14 2.89
C VAL A 25 -2.42 9.37 2.06
N ALA A 26 -3.22 8.33 1.82
CA ALA A 26 -4.55 8.45 1.24
C ALA A 26 -5.42 7.29 1.74
N LYS A 27 -6.71 7.54 1.94
CA LYS A 27 -7.72 6.51 2.19
C LYS A 27 -9.02 6.95 1.55
N GLY A 28 -9.81 6.00 1.05
CA GLY A 28 -11.04 6.33 0.36
C GLY A 28 -11.98 5.16 0.20
N GLU A 29 -13.24 5.49 -0.03
CA GLU A 29 -14.32 4.56 -0.29
C GLU A 29 -15.01 4.89 -1.62
N PHE A 30 -15.70 3.91 -2.21
CA PHE A 30 -16.46 4.07 -3.44
C PHE A 30 -15.61 4.73 -4.54
N PHE A 31 -16.07 5.86 -5.09
CA PHE A 31 -15.40 6.61 -6.14
C PHE A 31 -14.00 7.08 -5.73
N VAL A 32 -13.79 7.45 -4.45
CA VAL A 32 -12.46 7.87 -3.97
C VAL A 32 -11.50 6.69 -3.98
N ALA A 33 -11.96 5.50 -3.58
CA ALA A 33 -11.14 4.28 -3.67
C ALA A 33 -10.73 3.98 -5.11
N GLU A 34 -11.66 4.14 -6.06
CA GLU A 34 -11.38 3.95 -7.49
C GLU A 34 -10.35 4.93 -8.02
N GLU A 35 -10.46 6.20 -7.64
CA GLU A 35 -9.52 7.22 -8.06
C GLU A 35 -8.12 7.00 -7.48
N ILE A 36 -8.02 6.58 -6.22
CA ILE A 36 -6.74 6.22 -5.60
C ILE A 36 -6.08 5.07 -6.37
N LEU A 37 -6.86 4.04 -6.76
CA LEU A 37 -6.37 2.89 -7.52
C LEU A 37 -5.92 3.29 -8.92
N ARG A 38 -6.71 4.09 -9.63
CA ARG A 38 -6.38 4.61 -10.96
C ARG A 38 -5.06 5.38 -10.92
N LEU A 39 -4.91 6.28 -9.95
CA LEU A 39 -3.68 7.06 -9.78
C LEU A 39 -2.47 6.18 -9.44
N ALA A 40 -2.65 5.12 -8.66
CA ALA A 40 -1.57 4.18 -8.39
C ALA A 40 -1.11 3.43 -9.63
N GLU A 41 -2.05 2.91 -10.44
CA GLU A 41 -1.75 2.25 -11.71
C GLU A 41 -0.99 3.19 -12.66
N GLU A 42 -1.46 4.43 -12.81
CA GLU A 42 -0.84 5.46 -13.66
C GLU A 42 0.57 5.85 -13.23
N ASN A 43 0.87 5.80 -11.94
CA ASN A 43 2.16 6.16 -11.38
C ASN A 43 3.06 4.94 -11.12
N GLY A 44 2.66 3.73 -11.53
CA GLY A 44 3.40 2.51 -11.28
C GLY A 44 3.57 2.17 -9.79
N ILE A 45 2.63 2.60 -8.95
CA ILE A 45 2.60 2.25 -7.53
C ILE A 45 2.05 0.83 -7.40
N ALA A 46 2.78 -0.03 -6.70
CA ALA A 46 2.37 -1.41 -6.49
C ALA A 46 1.02 -1.49 -5.76
N ILE A 47 0.13 -2.35 -6.26
CA ILE A 47 -1.18 -2.62 -5.68
C ILE A 47 -1.19 -4.04 -5.13
N TYR A 48 -1.37 -4.17 -3.83
CA TYR A 48 -1.59 -5.45 -3.15
C TYR A 48 -3.03 -5.52 -2.69
N GLU A 49 -3.58 -6.71 -2.50
CA GLU A 49 -5.00 -6.84 -2.24
C GLU A 49 -5.32 -7.68 -1.01
N ASP A 50 -5.98 -7.07 -0.04
CA ASP A 50 -6.36 -7.70 1.22
C ASP A 50 -7.51 -6.95 1.89
N ALA A 51 -8.66 -7.61 2.02
CA ALA A 51 -9.86 -7.00 2.58
C ALA A 51 -9.75 -6.72 4.09
N GLU A 52 -9.09 -7.61 4.84
CA GLU A 52 -8.95 -7.49 6.29
C GLU A 52 -7.98 -6.37 6.64
N LEU A 53 -6.84 -6.35 5.94
CA LEU A 53 -5.81 -5.34 6.13
C LEU A 53 -6.29 -3.95 5.68
N VAL A 54 -7.00 -3.82 4.56
CA VAL A 54 -7.60 -2.55 4.14
C VAL A 54 -8.59 -2.04 5.18
N SER A 55 -9.41 -2.93 5.75
CA SER A 55 -10.36 -2.56 6.81
C SER A 55 -9.64 -2.06 8.07
N ALA A 56 -8.58 -2.77 8.50
CA ALA A 56 -7.77 -2.37 9.66
C ALA A 56 -7.05 -1.04 9.43
N LEU A 57 -6.45 -0.86 8.25
CA LEU A 57 -5.75 0.37 7.89
C LEU A 57 -6.68 1.57 7.69
N GLY A 58 -7.92 1.33 7.25
CA GLY A 58 -8.93 2.37 7.08
C GLY A 58 -9.30 3.08 8.40
N GLN A 59 -9.06 2.42 9.54
CA GLN A 59 -9.29 2.98 10.88
C GLN A 59 -8.20 3.96 11.33
N ILE A 60 -7.05 4.01 10.65
CA ILE A 60 -5.91 4.87 11.00
C ILE A 60 -6.11 6.25 10.36
N GLU A 61 -5.74 7.32 11.06
CA GLU A 61 -5.91 8.66 10.52
C GLU A 61 -4.91 9.02 9.42
N LEU A 62 -5.33 9.93 8.54
CA LEU A 62 -4.45 10.44 7.49
C LEU A 62 -3.25 11.15 8.12
N GLY A 63 -2.04 10.81 7.66
CA GLY A 63 -0.79 11.32 8.19
C GLY A 63 -0.26 10.56 9.41
N GLU A 64 -0.99 9.59 9.94
CA GLU A 64 -0.51 8.75 11.04
C GLU A 64 0.32 7.57 10.57
N GLU A 65 1.30 7.21 11.40
CA GLU A 65 2.06 5.98 11.27
C GLU A 65 1.17 4.78 11.57
N ILE A 66 1.37 3.69 10.83
CA ILE A 66 0.65 2.44 11.11
C ILE A 66 0.98 1.93 12.53
N PRO A 67 0.04 1.27 13.23
CA PRO A 67 0.31 0.62 14.50
C PRO A 67 1.33 -0.52 14.36
N SER A 68 2.13 -0.74 15.42
CA SER A 68 3.15 -1.80 15.47
C SER A 68 2.60 -3.21 15.22
N VAL A 69 1.35 -3.46 15.60
CA VAL A 69 0.67 -4.75 15.34
C VAL A 69 0.55 -5.08 13.85
N LEU A 70 0.56 -4.06 12.98
CA LEU A 70 0.49 -4.23 11.52
C LEU A 70 1.87 -4.27 10.85
N TYR A 71 2.97 -4.08 11.60
CA TYR A 71 4.30 -3.96 11.00
C TYR A 71 4.73 -5.21 10.24
N MET A 72 4.48 -6.40 10.78
CA MET A 72 4.87 -7.63 10.08
C MET A 72 4.12 -7.80 8.76
N ALA A 73 2.81 -7.61 8.76
CA ALA A 73 1.98 -7.70 7.55
C ALA A 73 2.46 -6.71 6.48
N ILE A 74 2.73 -5.46 6.87
CA ILE A 74 3.22 -4.45 5.93
C ILE A 74 4.64 -4.74 5.45
N ALA A 75 5.52 -5.25 6.32
CA ALA A 75 6.88 -5.63 5.93
C ALA A 75 6.88 -6.77 4.91
N GLU A 76 6.00 -7.77 5.07
CA GLU A 76 5.83 -8.87 4.12
C GLU A 76 5.41 -8.36 2.74
N ILE A 77 4.45 -7.43 2.69
CA ILE A 77 3.98 -6.83 1.44
C ILE A 77 5.09 -6.01 0.78
N ILE A 78 5.83 -5.20 1.56
CA ILE A 78 6.98 -4.46 1.05
C ILE A 78 8.02 -5.42 0.45
N ALA A 79 8.36 -6.48 1.17
CA ALA A 79 9.32 -7.49 0.70
C ALA A 79 8.84 -8.16 -0.59
N PHE A 80 7.55 -8.48 -0.69
CA PHE A 80 6.95 -9.05 -1.90
C PHE A 80 7.06 -8.10 -3.10
N VAL A 81 6.71 -6.82 -2.93
CA VAL A 81 6.83 -5.81 -3.99
C VAL A 81 8.30 -5.67 -4.44
N TYR A 82 9.24 -5.63 -3.49
CA TYR A 82 10.68 -5.59 -3.81
C TYR A 82 11.15 -6.81 -4.60
N HIS A 83 10.68 -8.00 -4.22
CA HIS A 83 11.05 -9.22 -4.91
C HIS A 83 10.58 -9.18 -6.38
N LEU A 84 9.34 -8.74 -6.62
CA LEU A 84 8.80 -8.59 -7.97
C LEU A 84 9.59 -7.57 -8.80
N GLU A 85 9.96 -6.42 -8.25
CA GLU A 85 10.78 -5.41 -8.93
C GLU A 85 12.21 -5.91 -9.22
N SER A 86 12.80 -6.69 -8.30
CA SER A 86 14.13 -7.28 -8.45
C SER A 86 14.21 -8.36 -9.54
N GLN A 87 13.07 -9.00 -9.87
CA GLN A 87 13.02 -9.98 -10.96
C GLN A 87 12.79 -9.32 -12.33
N GLN A 88 12.26 -8.09 -12.37
CA GLN A 88 12.07 -7.32 -13.59
C GLN A 88 13.30 -6.49 -14.00
N THR A 89 14.24 -6.27 -13.07
CA THR A 89 15.51 -5.60 -13.36
C THR A 89 16.68 -6.43 -12.83
N GLY A 90 17.55 -6.91 -13.73
CA GLY A 90 18.81 -7.58 -13.35
C GLY A 90 19.62 -6.78 -12.32
N PRO A 91 20.58 -7.42 -11.62
CA PRO A 91 21.08 -7.00 -10.31
C PRO A 91 21.51 -5.53 -10.32
N LYS A 92 20.76 -4.67 -9.61
CA LYS A 92 21.16 -3.28 -9.36
C LYS A 92 21.88 -3.16 -8.02
N THR A 93 23.10 -2.65 -8.12
CA THR A 93 24.12 -2.51 -7.08
C THR A 93 23.64 -1.65 -5.91
N SER A 94 24.29 -1.85 -4.75
CA SER A 94 24.01 -1.33 -3.42
C SER A 94 23.87 0.20 -3.26
N GLU A 95 24.19 1.01 -4.28
CA GLU A 95 24.18 2.49 -4.21
C GLU A 95 22.85 3.12 -4.66
N ASP A 96 22.10 2.47 -5.56
CA ASP A 96 20.82 2.99 -6.07
C ASP A 96 19.66 2.89 -5.06
N LYS A 97 19.83 2.08 -4.00
CA LYS A 97 18.84 1.88 -2.93
C LYS A 97 18.57 3.15 -2.11
N LYS A 98 19.42 4.17 -2.22
CA LYS A 98 19.39 5.36 -1.36
C LYS A 98 18.24 6.33 -1.67
N HIS A 99 17.61 6.23 -2.84
CA HIS A 99 16.60 7.19 -3.32
C HIS A 99 15.38 6.55 -4.01
N LEU A 100 15.03 5.29 -3.69
CA LEU A 100 13.81 4.69 -4.23
C LEU A 100 12.60 5.13 -3.40
N ASN A 101 11.68 5.87 -4.02
CA ASN A 101 10.44 6.34 -3.39
C ASN A 101 9.50 5.15 -3.13
N LYS A 102 9.40 4.69 -1.87
CA LYS A 102 8.64 3.50 -1.45
C LYS A 102 7.15 3.83 -1.24
N ARG A 103 6.27 3.38 -2.13
CA ARG A 103 4.82 3.57 -2.04
C ARG A 103 4.10 2.25 -2.35
N ILE A 104 3.15 1.88 -1.51
CA ILE A 104 2.35 0.66 -1.68
C ILE A 104 0.89 1.02 -1.47
N LEU A 105 0.03 0.57 -2.38
CA LEU A 105 -1.41 0.74 -2.29
C LEU A 105 -2.08 -0.61 -1.99
N LEU A 106 -3.05 -0.62 -1.10
CA LEU A 106 -3.83 -1.82 -0.77
C LEU A 106 -5.26 -1.71 -1.34
N LYS A 107 -5.67 -2.70 -2.13
CA LYS A 107 -6.96 -2.86 -2.82
C LYS A 107 -7.75 -4.02 -2.18
N LYS A 108 -9.03 -4.13 -2.52
CA LYS A 108 -9.85 -5.34 -2.37
C LYS A 108 -10.35 -5.80 -3.73
N LEU A 109 -10.14 -7.06 -4.10
CA LEU A 109 -10.88 -7.86 -5.08
C LEU A 109 -11.57 -8.98 -4.27
N TYR A 110 -12.57 -9.58 -4.89
CA TYR A 110 -13.57 -10.36 -4.18
C TYR A 110 -13.21 -11.83 -4.07
N GLY A 111 -13.53 -12.40 -2.90
CA GLY A 111 -13.93 -13.80 -2.75
C GLY A 111 -15.35 -14.01 -3.28
N GLN A 112 -15.58 -15.23 -3.78
CA GLN A 112 -16.77 -15.74 -4.48
C GLN A 112 -18.08 -15.61 -3.71
#